data_AF-A0A0C9PU27-F1
#
_entry.id   AF-A0A0C9PU27-F1
#
_cell.length_a   1.000
_cell.length_b   1.000
_cell.length_c   1.000
_cell.angle_alpha   90.00
_cell.angle_beta   90.00
_cell.angle_gamma   90.00
#
_symmetry.space_group_name_H-M   'P 1'
#
loop_
_entity.id
_entity.type
_entity.pdbx_description
1 polymer ?
#
loop_
_entity_poly.entity_id
_entity_poly.type
_entity_poly.pdbx_seq_one_letter_code
_entity_poly.pdbx_strand_id
1 'polypeptide(L)'
;MMFFIVEQIQLARRQDSRVRPCKNSQSKRMEITLQKAILKNMKVLRQVNKEFIAGVAEYENKKYLLLIDQHAMDERIRYEALLKEYRCNQNTLLRSHLHRQLEIIDLPERIMSSILLNSQVLIRFGVTFKRQSENSVTVSTIPN
;
A
#
# COMPACT_ATOMS: atom_id res chain seq x y z
N MET A 1 -7.75 -0.54 8.08
CA MET A 1 -8.69 -0.04 7.05
C MET A 1 -8.82 1.46 7.23
N MET A 2 -8.12 2.23 6.40
CA MET A 2 -8.08 3.68 6.43
C MET A 2 -8.34 4.13 5.00
N PHE A 3 -9.56 4.58 4.74
CA PHE A 3 -9.92 5.31 3.54
C PHE A 3 -9.86 6.78 3.92
N PHE A 4 -8.91 7.52 3.35
CA PHE A 4 -8.96 8.97 3.46
C PHE A 4 -10.06 9.46 2.53
N ILE A 5 -11.10 10.03 3.11
CA ILE A 5 -11.56 11.33 2.65
C ILE A 5 -11.29 12.27 3.83
N VAL A 6 -10.29 13.14 3.66
CA VAL A 6 -9.82 14.27 4.50
C VAL A 6 -10.78 14.60 5.66
N GLU A 7 -10.44 14.41 6.94
CA GLU A 7 -9.32 15.07 7.62
C GLU A 7 -9.02 14.44 9.00
N GLN A 8 -7.74 14.26 9.33
CA GLN A 8 -7.25 14.17 10.71
C GLN A 8 -6.54 15.49 11.01
N ILE A 9 -6.84 16.09 12.17
CA ILE A 9 -5.94 17.04 12.81
C ILE A 9 -5.70 16.41 14.19
N GLN A 10 -4.48 15.99 14.56
CA GLN A 10 -3.36 16.91 14.71
C GLN A 10 -2.02 16.15 14.77
N LEU A 11 -1.26 16.20 13.68
CA LEU A 11 0.20 16.42 13.64
C LEU A 11 0.54 16.60 12.16
N ALA A 12 1.13 17.75 11.84
CA ALA A 12 1.33 18.23 10.48
C ALA A 12 2.02 17.19 9.58
N ARG A 13 1.24 16.51 8.74
CA ARG A 13 1.73 15.99 7.47
C ARG A 13 1.26 16.97 6.41
N ARG A 14 2.18 17.83 5.94
CA ARG A 14 1.96 18.68 4.76
C ARG A 14 1.57 17.78 3.59
N GLN A 15 0.27 17.64 3.33
CA GLN A 15 -0.19 17.27 1.99
C GLN A 15 -0.07 18.54 1.16
N ASP A 16 1.08 18.68 0.52
CA ASP A 16 1.30 19.73 -0.46
C ASP A 16 0.43 19.40 -1.68
N SER A 17 -0.74 20.02 -1.73
CA SER A 17 -1.51 20.08 -2.95
C SER A 17 -2.31 21.37 -2.90
N ARG A 18 -2.20 22.17 -3.97
CA ARG A 18 -2.98 23.37 -4.22
C ARG A 18 -4.46 23.00 -4.40
N VAL A 19 -5.10 22.45 -3.37
CA VAL A 19 -6.52 22.12 -3.37
C VAL A 19 -7.26 23.44 -3.23
N ARG A 20 -7.95 23.85 -4.29
CA ARG A 20 -8.82 25.03 -4.24
C ARG A 20 -9.95 24.72 -3.25
N PRO A 21 -10.09 25.47 -2.14
CA PRO A 21 -11.20 25.25 -1.23
C PRO A 21 -12.51 25.51 -1.99
N CYS A 22 -13.41 24.53 -2.00
CA CYS A 22 -14.75 24.72 -2.52
C CYS A 22 -15.47 25.74 -1.63
N LYS A 23 -16.11 26.76 -2.23
CA LYS A 23 -16.85 27.82 -1.50
C LYS A 23 -18.10 27.32 -0.75
N ASN A 24 -18.33 26.01 -0.70
CA ASN A 24 -19.47 25.41 -0.04
C ASN A 24 -19.11 25.10 1.42
N SER A 25 -19.02 26.15 2.24
CA SER A 25 -18.67 26.10 3.67
C SER A 25 -19.77 25.52 4.57
N GLN A 26 -20.90 25.08 3.99
CA GLN A 26 -22.09 24.64 4.75
C GLN A 26 -22.33 23.12 4.72
N SER A 27 -21.63 22.34 3.90
CA SER A 27 -21.76 20.89 3.92
C SER A 27 -20.96 20.32 5.10
N LYS A 28 -21.66 20.02 6.20
CA LYS A 28 -21.12 19.25 7.32
C LYS A 28 -20.44 18.00 6.75
N ARG A 29 -19.10 17.92 6.83
CA ARG A 29 -18.36 16.71 6.43
C ARG A 29 -18.87 15.56 7.28
N MET A 30 -19.55 14.63 6.62
CA MET A 30 -20.13 13.46 7.26
C MET A 30 -19.20 12.29 6.98
N GLU A 31 -18.47 11.87 8.00
CA GLU A 31 -17.72 10.61 7.96
C GLU A 31 -18.68 9.47 8.27
N ILE A 32 -18.77 8.52 7.35
CA ILE A 32 -19.60 7.33 7.53
C ILE A 32 -18.65 6.14 7.57
N THR A 33 -18.63 5.45 8.71
CA THR A 33 -17.90 4.18 8.84
C THR A 33 -18.76 3.06 8.28
N LEU A 34 -18.36 2.53 7.13
CA LEU A 34 -19.03 1.38 6.54
C LEU A 34 -18.60 0.09 7.25
N GLN A 35 -19.56 -0.62 7.82
CA GLN A 35 -19.34 -1.96 8.33
C GLN A 35 -19.07 -2.94 7.18
N LYS A 36 -18.26 -3.98 7.45
CA LYS A 36 -17.92 -5.01 6.45
C LYS A 36 -19.15 -5.68 5.82
N ALA A 37 -20.22 -5.87 6.59
CA ALA A 37 -21.47 -6.45 6.10
C ALA A 37 -22.13 -5.59 5.00
N ILE A 38 -22.06 -4.26 5.11
CA ILE A 38 -22.59 -3.32 4.14
C ILE A 38 -21.85 -3.47 2.81
N LEU A 39 -20.51 -3.51 2.86
CA LEU A 39 -19.68 -3.69 1.66
C LEU A 39 -19.89 -5.06 1.02
N LYS A 40 -20.13 -6.11 1.82
CA LYS A 40 -20.40 -7.46 1.30
C LYS A 40 -21.71 -7.55 0.52
N ASN A 41 -22.71 -6.77 0.94
CA ASN A 41 -24.05 -6.73 0.32
C ASN A 41 -24.19 -5.58 -0.70
N MET A 42 -23.12 -4.84 -0.97
CA MET A 42 -23.14 -3.76 -1.95
C MET A 42 -23.41 -4.33 -3.35
N LYS A 43 -24.40 -3.78 -4.03
CA LYS A 43 -24.64 -4.09 -5.44
C LYS A 43 -23.78 -3.18 -6.31
N VAL A 44 -22.80 -3.75 -6.99
CA VAL A 44 -22.02 -3.03 -8.01
C VAL A 44 -22.94 -2.65 -9.17
N LEU A 45 -22.88 -1.40 -9.60
CA LEU A 45 -23.64 -0.89 -10.75
C LEU A 45 -22.80 -0.92 -12.01
N ARG A 46 -21.66 -0.24 -12.00
CA ARG A 46 -20.73 -0.13 -13.14
C ARG A 46 -19.38 0.46 -12.71
N GLN A 47 -18.42 0.38 -13.61
CA GLN A 47 -17.22 1.19 -13.56
C GLN A 47 -17.50 2.59 -14.13
N VAL A 48 -16.89 3.62 -13.53
CA VAL A 48 -16.98 5.02 -13.96
C VAL A 48 -15.58 5.51 -14.29
N ASN A 49 -15.40 6.09 -15.48
CA ASN A 49 -14.14 6.66 -15.97
C ASN A 49 -12.93 5.72 -15.95
N LYS A 50 -13.14 4.40 -15.85
CA LYS A 50 -12.07 3.40 -15.65
C LYS A 50 -11.23 3.62 -14.38
N GLU A 51 -11.73 4.41 -13.43
CA GLU A 51 -11.04 4.77 -12.18
C GLU A 51 -11.84 4.34 -10.95
N PHE A 52 -13.17 4.44 -11.02
CA PHE A 52 -14.05 4.20 -9.90
C PHE A 52 -14.99 3.02 -10.14
N ILE A 53 -15.31 2.30 -9.08
CA ILE A 53 -16.41 1.34 -9.03
C ILE A 53 -17.58 2.02 -8.34
N ALA A 54 -18.69 2.18 -9.06
CA ALA A 54 -19.94 2.70 -8.50
C ALA A 54 -20.80 1.54 -8.00
N GLY A 55 -21.29 1.63 -6.77
CA GLY A 55 -22.16 0.63 -6.16
C GLY A 55 -23.23 1.26 -5.29
N VAL A 56 -24.30 0.52 -5.03
CA VAL A 56 -25.33 0.91 -4.07
C VAL A 56 -25.32 -0.04 -2.88
N ALA A 57 -25.42 0.53 -1.69
CA ALA A 57 -25.50 -0.23 -0.45
C ALA A 57 -26.64 0.30 0.41
N GLU A 58 -27.26 -0.57 1.18
CA GLU A 58 -28.33 -0.22 2.12
C GLU A 58 -27.84 -0.43 3.55
N TYR A 59 -28.04 0.57 4.40
CA TYR A 59 -27.67 0.54 5.81
C TYR A 59 -28.60 1.45 6.61
N GLU A 60 -29.13 0.96 7.73
CA GLU A 60 -30.10 1.70 8.58
C GLU A 60 -31.29 2.27 7.77
N ASN A 61 -31.88 1.47 6.89
CA ASN A 61 -32.96 1.86 5.97
C ASN A 61 -32.65 3.05 5.04
N LYS A 62 -31.36 3.35 4.84
CA LYS A 62 -30.89 4.37 3.89
C LYS A 62 -30.09 3.71 2.78
N LYS A 63 -30.31 4.20 1.55
CA LYS A 63 -29.53 3.80 0.37
C LYS A 63 -28.41 4.79 0.14
N TYR A 64 -27.21 4.26 -0.01
CA TYR A 64 -25.98 4.99 -0.26
C TYR A 64 -25.48 4.68 -1.66
N LEU A 65 -25.09 5.71 -2.41
CA LEU A 65 -24.28 5.57 -3.61
C LEU A 65 -22.81 5.66 -3.21
N LEU A 66 -22.07 4.60 -3.45
CA LEU A 66 -20.65 4.49 -3.15
C LEU A 66 -19.85 4.63 -4.43
N LEU A 67 -18.81 5.48 -4.39
CA LEU A 67 -17.77 5.56 -5.40
C LEU A 67 -16.47 5.10 -4.76
N ILE A 68 -15.95 3.98 -5.24
CA ILE A 68 -14.74 3.35 -4.70
C ILE A 68 -13.63 3.53 -5.72
N ASP A 69 -12.53 4.17 -5.33
CA ASP A 69 -11.30 4.20 -6.13
C ASP A 69 -10.77 2.78 -6.26
N GLN A 70 -10.72 2.27 -7.49
CA GLN A 70 -10.37 0.89 -7.75
C GLN A 70 -8.91 0.59 -7.41
N HIS A 71 -7.99 1.54 -7.63
CA HIS A 71 -6.56 1.33 -7.40
C HIS A 71 -6.26 1.33 -5.91
N ALA A 72 -6.75 2.33 -5.19
CA ALA A 72 -6.56 2.39 -3.74
C ALA A 72 -7.22 1.19 -3.02
N MET A 73 -8.37 0.70 -3.51
CA MET A 73 -9.02 -0.48 -2.95
C MET A 73 -8.22 -1.76 -3.21
N ASP A 74 -7.78 -1.98 -4.46
CA ASP A 74 -7.00 -3.15 -4.84
C ASP A 74 -5.65 -3.21 -4.10
N GLU A 75 -4.94 -2.09 -4.05
CA GLU A 75 -3.70 -1.94 -3.29
C GLU A 75 -3.90 -2.27 -1.81
N ARG A 76 -4.99 -1.78 -1.19
CA ARG A 76 -5.30 -2.09 0.21
C ARG A 76 -5.59 -3.58 0.41
N ILE A 77 -6.38 -4.21 -0.46
CA ILE A 77 -6.67 -5.65 -0.36
C ILE A 77 -5.37 -6.45 -0.47
N ARG A 78 -4.55 -6.15 -1.47
CA ARG A 78 -3.26 -6.82 -1.72
C ARG A 78 -2.31 -6.63 -0.54
N TYR A 79 -2.19 -5.41 -0.02
CA TYR A 79 -1.34 -5.12 1.12
C TYR A 79 -1.73 -5.91 2.38
N GLU A 80 -3.02 -5.97 2.70
CA GLU A 80 -3.50 -6.72 3.87
C GLU A 80 -3.33 -8.24 3.69
N ALA A 81 -3.44 -8.75 2.46
CA ALA A 81 -3.15 -10.16 2.15
C ALA A 81 -1.67 -10.48 2.39
N LEU A 82 -0.76 -9.67 1.83
CA LEU A 82 0.68 -9.79 2.05
C LEU A 82 1.02 -9.73 3.55
N LEU A 83 0.45 -8.77 4.29
CA LEU A 83 0.67 -8.68 5.74
C LEU A 83 0.23 -9.93 6.50
N LYS A 84 -0.85 -10.60 6.10
CA LYS A 84 -1.30 -11.83 6.76
C LYS A 84 -0.34 -12.98 6.49
N GLU A 85 0.12 -13.13 5.26
CA GLU A 85 1.14 -14.13 4.89
C GLU A 85 2.42 -13.91 5.71
N TYR A 86 2.84 -12.67 5.91
CA TYR A 86 4.01 -12.33 6.73
C TYR A 86 3.84 -12.56 8.23
N ARG A 87 2.62 -12.49 8.77
CA ARG A 87 2.37 -12.67 10.21
C ARG A 87 2.45 -14.14 10.66
N CYS A 88 2.29 -15.11 9.77
CA CYS A 88 2.43 -16.53 10.11
C CYS A 88 3.88 -16.95 10.39
N ASN A 89 4.86 -16.33 9.73
CA ASN A 89 6.29 -16.65 9.89
C ASN A 89 7.04 -15.42 10.44
N GLN A 90 7.09 -15.31 11.77
CA GLN A 90 7.88 -14.36 12.57
C GLN A 90 8.78 -13.39 11.77
N ASN A 91 8.16 -12.32 11.26
CA ASN A 91 8.80 -11.13 10.70
C ASN A 91 9.60 -11.28 9.39
N THR A 92 9.64 -12.43 8.70
CA THR A 92 10.44 -12.59 7.47
C THR A 92 9.56 -12.90 6.25
N LEU A 93 9.82 -12.23 5.12
CA LEU A 93 9.08 -12.52 3.88
C LEU A 93 9.52 -13.88 3.33
N LEU A 94 8.59 -14.56 2.66
CA LEU A 94 8.94 -15.70 1.82
C LEU A 94 9.96 -15.22 0.78
N ARG A 95 11.02 -16.01 0.61
CA ARG A 95 12.11 -15.69 -0.30
C ARG A 95 12.23 -16.76 -1.36
N SER A 96 12.43 -16.32 -2.59
CA SER A 96 12.68 -17.18 -3.74
C SER A 96 14.15 -17.11 -4.10
N HIS A 97 14.77 -18.27 -4.24
CA HIS A 97 16.14 -18.38 -4.71
C HIS A 97 16.18 -18.11 -6.21
N LEU A 98 17.08 -17.21 -6.62
CA LEU A 98 17.30 -16.95 -8.03
C LEU A 98 18.09 -18.12 -8.62
N HIS A 99 17.61 -18.68 -9.74
CA HIS A 99 18.32 -19.73 -10.47
C HIS A 99 19.72 -19.27 -10.92
N ARG A 100 19.84 -17.99 -11.28
CA ARG A 100 21.12 -17.32 -11.52
C ARG A 100 21.20 -16.11 -10.61
N GLN A 101 22.28 -16.01 -9.83
CA GLN A 101 22.48 -14.89 -8.93
C GLN A 101 22.59 -13.58 -9.73
N LEU A 102 21.98 -12.51 -9.23
CA LEU A 102 21.99 -11.21 -9.88
C LEU A 102 23.23 -10.44 -9.42
N GLU A 103 24.15 -10.16 -10.34
CA GLU A 103 25.30 -9.32 -10.07
C GLU A 103 24.95 -7.85 -10.35
N ILE A 104 25.12 -7.01 -9.34
CA ILE A 104 24.97 -5.57 -9.45
C ILE A 104 26.38 -4.98 -9.30
N ILE A 105 26.87 -4.37 -10.37
CA ILE A 105 28.20 -3.73 -10.46
C ILE A 105 28.06 -2.21 -10.40
N ASP A 106 29.17 -1.52 -10.16
CA ASP A 106 29.29 -0.06 -10.14
C ASP A 106 28.29 0.66 -9.21
N LEU A 107 28.02 0.06 -8.04
CA LEU A 107 27.19 0.74 -7.03
C LEU A 107 27.93 1.97 -6.48
N PRO A 108 27.28 3.15 -6.45
CA PRO A 108 27.80 4.29 -5.74
C PRO A 108 28.03 3.96 -4.25
N GLU A 109 29.14 4.44 -3.68
CA GLU A 109 29.54 4.18 -2.30
C GLU A 109 28.42 4.49 -1.29
N ARG A 110 27.66 5.58 -1.51
CA ARG A 110 26.50 5.95 -0.67
C ARG A 110 25.44 4.85 -0.61
N ILE A 111 25.23 4.12 -1.71
CA ILE A 111 24.24 3.04 -1.80
C ILE A 111 24.80 1.78 -1.15
N MET A 112 26.07 1.45 -1.43
CA MET A 112 26.75 0.31 -0.79
C MET A 112 26.73 0.44 0.74
N SER A 113 27.12 1.60 1.27
CA SER A 113 27.09 1.89 2.70
C SER A 113 25.68 1.75 3.29
N SER A 114 24.66 2.23 2.56
CA SER A 114 23.26 2.10 2.98
C SER A 114 22.77 0.65 3.01
N ILE A 115 23.17 -0.15 2.03
CA ILE A 115 22.85 -1.59 1.92
C ILE A 115 23.48 -2.37 3.08
N LEU A 116 24.76 -2.10 3.38
CA LEU A 116 25.47 -2.78 4.46
C LEU A 116 24.89 -2.40 5.83
N LEU A 117 24.63 -1.10 6.05
CA LEU A 117 24.03 -0.57 7.28
C LEU A 117 22.65 -1.18 7.57
N ASN A 118 21.84 -1.39 6.53
CA ASN A 118 20.47 -1.91 6.64
C ASN A 118 20.32 -3.37 6.20
N SER A 119 21.41 -4.14 6.22
CA SER A 119 21.44 -5.53 5.73
C SER A 119 20.38 -6.42 6.37
N GLN A 120 20.15 -6.28 7.69
CA GLN A 120 19.12 -7.03 8.41
C GLN A 120 17.70 -6.73 7.91
N VAL A 121 17.43 -5.49 7.52
CA VAL A 121 16.14 -5.10 6.95
C VAL A 121 15.97 -5.77 5.59
N LEU A 122 16.99 -5.74 4.74
CA LEU A 122 16.93 -6.39 3.42
C LEU A 122 16.71 -7.90 3.54
N ILE A 123 17.41 -8.58 4.45
CA ILE A 123 17.22 -10.02 4.72
C ILE A 123 15.79 -10.28 5.21
N ARG A 124 15.27 -9.43 6.10
CA ARG A 124 13.88 -9.50 6.58
C ARG A 124 12.89 -9.38 5.42
N PHE A 125 13.17 -8.50 4.47
CA PHE A 125 12.41 -8.30 3.23
C PHE A 125 12.71 -9.35 2.14
N GLY A 126 13.35 -10.47 2.47
CA GLY A 126 13.58 -11.60 1.55
C GLY A 126 14.77 -11.41 0.61
N VAL A 127 15.52 -10.31 0.72
CA VAL A 127 16.69 -10.01 -0.09
C VAL A 127 17.95 -10.46 0.62
N THR A 128 18.56 -11.54 0.14
CA THR A 128 19.89 -11.97 0.61
C THR A 128 20.92 -11.66 -0.46
N PHE A 129 22.06 -11.14 -0.01
CA PHE A 129 23.12 -10.71 -0.90
C PHE A 129 24.49 -10.93 -0.27
N LYS A 130 25.52 -10.96 -1.12
CA LYS A 130 26.93 -11.05 -0.75
C LYS A 130 27.67 -9.93 -1.44
N ARG A 131 28.52 -9.22 -0.69
CA ARG A 131 29.44 -8.26 -1.29
C ARG A 131 30.52 -9.03 -2.07
N GLN A 132 30.77 -8.63 -3.30
CA GLN A 132 31.77 -9.26 -4.17
C GLN A 132 33.02 -8.37 -4.32
N SER A 133 32.83 -7.05 -4.36
CA SER A 133 33.92 -6.06 -4.37
C SER A 133 33.52 -4.79 -3.62
N GLU A 134 34.34 -3.75 -3.67
CA GLU A 134 34.01 -2.48 -3.01
C GLU A 134 32.68 -1.90 -3.49
N ASN A 135 32.41 -2.01 -4.79
CA ASN A 135 31.25 -1.41 -5.47
C ASN A 135 30.35 -2.46 -6.12
N SER A 136 30.45 -3.75 -5.76
CA SER A 136 29.58 -4.78 -6.33
C SER A 136 28.99 -5.74 -5.31
N VAL A 137 27.77 -6.19 -5.61
CA VAL A 137 26.96 -7.08 -4.78
C VAL A 137 26.32 -8.15 -5.65
N THR A 138 26.30 -9.37 -5.15
CA THR A 138 25.59 -10.50 -5.74
C THR A 138 24.36 -10.82 -4.90
N VAL A 139 23.17 -10.77 -5.50
CA VAL A 139 21.90 -11.08 -4.85
C VAL A 139 21.52 -12.53 -5.13
N SER A 140 21.24 -13.30 -4.07
CA SER A 140 20.90 -14.72 -4.14
C SER A 140 19.41 -15.02 -3.95
N THR A 141 18.69 -14.17 -3.23
CA THR A 141 17.24 -14.32 -3.05
C THR A 141 16.53 -12.99 -3.21
N ILE A 142 15.28 -13.07 -3.64
CA ILE A 142 14.33 -11.96 -3.68
C ILE A 142 13.08 -12.32 -2.88
N PRO A 143 12.30 -11.35 -2.38
CA PRO A 143 10.96 -11.63 -1.88
C PRO A 143 10.13 -12.33 -2.96
N ASN A 144 9.39 -13.35 -2.54
CA ASN A 144 8.47 -14.13 -3.37
C ASN A 144 7.17 -13.36 -3.63
#